data_AF-A0A662KWF1-F1
#
_entry.id   AF-A0A662KWF1-F1
#
_cell.length_a   1.000
_cell.length_b   1.000
_cell.length_c   1.000
_cell.angle_alpha   90.00
_cell.angle_beta   90.00
_cell.angle_gamma   90.00
#
_symmetry.space_group_name_H-M   'P 1'
#
loop_
_entity.id
_entity.type
_entity.pdbx_description
1 polymer ?
#
loop_
_entity_poly.entity_id
_entity_poly.type
_entity_poly.pdbx_seq_one_letter_code
_entity_poly.pdbx_strand_id
1 'polypeptide(L)' 'MKSMSKVLLVDDEPDIHEILDVHLKRKGIDVEHALTGEEGVE' A
#
# COMPACT_ATOMS: atom_id res chain seq x y z
N MET A 1 20.10 10.71 -5.40
CA MET A 1 19.15 10.09 -4.44
C MET A 1 18.40 8.98 -5.15
N LYS A 2 18.29 7.78 -4.57
CA LYS A 2 17.47 6.70 -5.13
C LYS A 2 16.00 7.05 -4.86
N SER A 3 15.12 7.04 -5.86
CA SER A 3 13.70 7.32 -5.60
C SER A 3 13.11 6.19 -4.74
N MET A 4 12.29 6.57 -3.77
CA MET A 4 11.51 5.61 -3.00
C MET A 4 10.47 5.01 -3.94
N SER A 5 10.40 3.68 -4.02
CA SER A 5 9.36 3.03 -4.81
C SER A 5 8.02 3.23 -4.10
N LYS A 6 7.00 3.65 -4.85
CA LYS A 6 5.64 3.88 -4.36
C LYS A 6 4.71 2.81 -4.91
N VAL A 7 3.84 2.26 -4.07
CA VAL A 7 2.87 1.21 -4.42
C VAL A 7 1.49 1.58 -3.87
N LEU A 8 0.46 1.30 -4.64
CA LEU A 8 -0.94 1.34 -4.20
C LEU A 8 -1.39 -0.09 -3.89
N LEU A 9 -1.92 -0.30 -2.69
CA LEU A 9 -2.55 -1.55 -2.27
C LEU A 9 -4.06 -1.39 -2.34
N VAL A 10 -4.71 -2.23 -3.15
CA VAL A 10 -6.17 -2.28 -3.30
C VAL A 10 -6.65 -3.65 -2.83
N ASP A 11 -7.27 -3.70 -1.67
CA ASP A 11 -7.80 -4.92 -1.05
C ASP A 11 -8.92 -4.52 -0.06
N ASP A 12 -10.00 -5.28 0.00
CA ASP A 12 -11.16 -4.95 0.85
C ASP A 12 -11.01 -5.42 2.30
N GLU A 13 -9.97 -6.20 2.62
CA GLU A 13 -9.68 -6.69 3.96
C GLU A 13 -8.68 -5.76 4.71
N PRO A 14 -9.12 -5.00 5.75
CA PRO A 14 -8.23 -4.10 6.49
C PRO A 14 -7.04 -4.80 7.16
N ASP A 15 -7.22 -6.04 7.61
CA ASP A 15 -6.16 -6.82 8.26
C ASP A 15 -5.01 -7.13 7.28
N ILE A 16 -5.33 -7.32 5.98
CA ILE A 16 -4.33 -7.50 4.93
C ILE A 16 -3.52 -6.23 4.72
N HIS A 17 -4.17 -5.06 4.81
CA HIS A 17 -3.49 -3.76 4.73
C HIS A 17 -2.46 -3.60 5.85
N GLU A 18 -2.82 -3.91 7.09
CA GLU A 18 -1.89 -3.82 8.23
C GLU A 18 -0.67 -4.74 8.06
N ILE A 19 -0.91 -5.98 7.65
CA ILE A 19 0.16 -6.97 7.43
C ILE A 19 1.10 -6.46 6.34
N LEU A 20 0.58 -6.08 5.17
CA LEU A 20 1.41 -5.68 4.04
C LEU A 20 2.15 -4.37 4.28
N ASP A 21 1.52 -3.40 4.94
CA ASP A 21 2.14 -2.12 5.28
C ASP A 21 3.41 -2.30 6.13
N VAL A 22 3.34 -3.16 7.17
CA VAL A 22 4.51 -3.49 8.00
C VAL A 22 5.64 -4.11 7.17
N HIS A 23 5.32 -5.00 6.22
CA HIS A 23 6.33 -5.67 5.40
C HIS A 23 6.95 -4.75 4.35
N LEU A 24 6.15 -3.89 3.71
CA LEU A 24 6.59 -2.99 2.64
C LEU A 24 7.35 -1.78 3.19
N LYS A 25 6.91 -1.17 4.29
CA LYS A 25 7.65 -0.08 4.95
C LYS A 25 9.03 -0.52 5.43
N ARG A 26 9.17 -1.76 5.94
CA ARG A 26 10.49 -2.34 6.30
C ARG A 26 11.45 -2.46 5.11
N LYS A 27 10.93 -2.50 3.87
CA LYS A 27 11.72 -2.49 2.63
C LYS A 27 11.98 -1.08 2.10
N GLY A 28 11.53 -0.04 2.81
CA GLY A 28 11.62 1.35 2.36
C GLY A 28 10.72 1.67 1.17
N ILE A 29 9.59 0.98 1.05
CA ILE A 29 8.56 1.25 0.05
C ILE A 29 7.52 2.17 0.67
N ASP A 30 7.12 3.18 -0.08
CA ASP A 30 5.99 4.05 0.26
C ASP A 30 4.68 3.39 -0.20
N VAL A 31 3.68 3.33 0.68
CA VAL A 31 2.45 2.55 0.46
C VAL A 31 1.24 3.47 0.60
N GLU A 32 0.41 3.48 -0.44
CA GLU A 32 -0.95 4.02 -0.40
C GLU A 32 -1.96 2.88 -0.34
N HIS A 33 -3.12 3.16 0.23
CA HIS A 33 -4.15 2.18 0.53
C HIS A 33 -5.49 2.61 -0.08
N ALA A 34 -6.22 1.64 -0.62
CA ALA A 34 -7.59 1.75 -1.05
C ALA A 34 -8.35 0.48 -0.64
N LEU A 35 -9.52 0.63 -0.01
CA LEU A 35 -10.38 -0.49 0.40
C LEU A 35 -11.36 -0.91 -0.69
N THR A 36 -11.47 -0.12 -1.77
CA THR A 36 -12.33 -0.43 -2.91
C THR A 36 -11.61 -0.19 -4.22
N GLY A 37 -12.17 -0.73 -5.31
CA GLY A 37 -11.67 -0.47 -6.65
C GLY A 37 -11.77 1.00 -7.04
N GLU A 38 -12.84 1.67 -6.62
CA GLU A 38 -13.07 3.10 -6.86
C GLU A 38 -12.01 3.96 -6.15
N GLU A 39 -11.74 3.73 -4.87
CA GLU A 39 -10.66 4.42 -4.13
C GLU A 39 -9.28 4.20 -4.77
N GLY A 40 -9.09 3.07 -5.48
CA GLY A 40 -7.83 2.76 -6.14
C GLY A 40 -7.61 3.45 -7.49
N VAL A 41 -8.61 4.13 -8.04
CA VAL A 41 -8.54 4.77 -9.36
C VAL A 41 -8.88 6.27 -9.37
N GLU A 42 -9.51 6.79 -8.31
CA GLU A 42 -9.77 8.24 -8.11
C GLU A 42 -8.53 9.02 -7.68
#